data_AF-A0A2N2GYR2-F1
#
_entry.id   AF-A0A2N2GYR2-F1
#
_cell.length_a   1.000
_cell.length_b   1.000
_cell.length_c   1.000
_cell.angle_alpha   90.00
_cell.angle_beta   90.00
_cell.angle_gamma   90.00
#
_symmetry.space_group_name_H-M   'P 1'
#
loop_
_entity.id
_entity.type
_entity.pdbx_description
1 polymer ?
#
loop_
_entity_poly.entity_id
_entity_poly.type
_entity_poly.pdbx_seq_one_letter_code
_entity_poly.pdbx_strand_id
1 'polypeptide(L)'
;MDEEEYRIKYSNLRILKSIQEYLKAEDGESQTALFPIRVPDDLLCQVVQLQGTESADELIHQIFRVGLTIWSERLYQDVFGSQRNLEEFIELVKERTREIS
;
A
#
# COMPACT_ATOMS: atom_id res chain seq x y z
N MET A 1 3.11 -21.40 -14.23
CA MET A 1 2.44 -20.81 -13.05
C MET A 1 1.12 -21.54 -12.87
N ASP A 2 0.93 -22.11 -11.70
CA ASP A 2 -0.35 -22.72 -11.35
C ASP A 2 -1.41 -21.64 -11.02
N GLU A 3 -2.66 -22.07 -10.90
CA GLU A 3 -3.78 -21.14 -10.68
C GLU A 3 -3.75 -20.48 -9.30
N GLU A 4 -3.17 -21.14 -8.30
CA GLU A 4 -3.05 -20.61 -6.94
C GLU A 4 -2.00 -19.49 -6.89
N GLU A 5 -0.82 -19.75 -7.46
CA GLU A 5 0.26 -18.78 -7.65
C GLU A 5 -0.22 -17.58 -8.46
N TYR A 6 -0.99 -17.81 -9.54
CA TYR A 6 -1.61 -16.73 -10.31
C TYR A 6 -2.53 -15.86 -9.47
N ARG A 7 -3.46 -16.46 -8.70
CA ARG A 7 -4.41 -15.72 -7.86
C ARG A 7 -3.72 -14.91 -6.77
N ILE A 8 -2.65 -15.45 -6.18
CA ILE A 8 -1.83 -14.75 -5.18
C ILE A 8 -1.13 -13.56 -5.83
N LYS A 9 -0.42 -13.76 -6.94
CA LYS A 9 0.29 -12.68 -7.65
C LYS A 9 -0.67 -11.60 -8.15
N TYR A 10 -1.85 -11.99 -8.65
CA TYR A 10 -2.87 -11.06 -9.13
C TYR A 10 -3.44 -10.19 -8.00
N SER A 11 -3.77 -10.80 -6.86
CA SER A 11 -4.24 -10.07 -5.67
C SER A 11 -3.18 -9.06 -5.19
N ASN A 12 -1.93 -9.49 -5.09
CA ASN A 12 -0.82 -8.64 -4.68
C ASN A 12 -0.54 -7.50 -5.66
N LEU A 13 -0.63 -7.76 -6.98
CA LEU A 13 -0.54 -6.72 -8.00
C LEU A 13 -1.58 -5.61 -7.78
N ARG A 14 -2.83 -5.99 -7.49
CA ARG A 14 -3.90 -5.03 -7.20
C ARG A 14 -3.67 -4.25 -5.90
N ILE A 15 -3.18 -4.92 -4.86
CA ILE A 15 -2.82 -4.27 -3.59
C ILE A 15 -1.71 -3.23 -3.82
N LEU A 16 -0.62 -3.63 -4.48
CA LEU A 16 0.50 -2.73 -4.79
C LEU A 16 0.04 -1.53 -5.62
N LYS A 17 -0.83 -1.74 -6.61
CA LYS A 17 -1.40 -0.65 -7.41
C LYS A 17 -2.23 0.31 -6.54
N SER A 18 -3.08 -0.21 -5.66
CA SER A 18 -3.90 0.62 -4.76
C SER A 18 -3.04 1.44 -3.79
N ILE A 19 -1.93 0.87 -3.29
CA ILE A 19 -0.98 1.60 -2.43
C ILE A 19 -0.25 2.69 -3.22
N GLN A 20 0.19 2.39 -4.45
CA GLN A 20 0.81 3.40 -5.31
C GLN A 20 -0.14 4.56 -5.58
N GLU A 21 -1.42 4.30 -5.80
CA GLU A 21 -2.46 5.34 -5.96
C GLU A 21 -2.64 6.13 -4.65
N TYR A 22 -2.74 5.46 -3.50
CA TYR A 22 -2.84 6.09 -2.19
C TYR A 22 -1.66 7.02 -1.88
N LEU A 23 -0.43 6.59 -2.17
CA LEU A 23 0.78 7.39 -1.92
C LEU A 23 0.94 8.57 -2.90
N LYS A 24 0.32 8.51 -4.09
CA LYS A 24 0.31 9.59 -5.10
C LYS A 24 -0.78 10.61 -4.88
N ALA A 25 -1.86 10.25 -4.18
CA ALA A 25 -2.91 11.20 -3.85
C ALA A 25 -2.31 12.30 -2.96
N GLU A 26 -2.22 13.51 -3.51
CA GLU A 26 -2.19 14.72 -2.70
C GLU A 26 -3.57 14.85 -2.03
N ASP A 27 -3.58 15.32 -0.78
CA ASP A 27 -4.73 15.28 0.12
C ASP A 27 -6.06 15.66 -0.57
N GLY A 28 -7.03 14.73 -0.61
CA GLY A 28 -8.40 15.12 -0.96
C GLY A 28 -9.36 14.06 -1.52
N GLU A 29 -8.92 13.03 -2.23
CA GLU A 29 -9.88 12.14 -2.91
C GLU A 29 -10.06 10.78 -2.21
N SER A 30 -11.17 10.71 -1.46
CA SER A 30 -11.89 9.50 -1.05
C SER A 30 -11.06 8.37 -0.41
N GLN A 31 -10.38 8.68 0.69
CA GLN A 31 -9.74 7.66 1.51
C GLN A 31 -10.79 6.97 2.39
N THR A 32 -10.89 5.63 2.29
CA THR A 32 -11.80 4.83 3.13
C THR A 32 -11.19 4.71 4.52
N ALA A 33 -11.84 5.28 5.54
CA ALA A 33 -11.41 5.12 6.92
C ALA A 33 -11.81 3.74 7.45
N LEU A 34 -10.82 2.88 7.69
CA LEU A 34 -10.97 1.67 8.50
C LEU A 34 -10.54 2.01 9.93
N PHE A 35 -11.30 1.49 10.90
CA PHE A 35 -11.13 1.50 12.37
C PHE A 35 -9.88 2.22 12.97
N PRO A 36 -10.03 2.97 14.08
CA PRO A 36 -8.94 3.78 14.64
C PRO A 36 -7.65 2.99 14.89
N ILE A 37 -6.53 3.56 14.42
CA ILE A 37 -5.18 3.07 14.67
C ILE A 37 -4.84 3.31 16.14
N ARG A 38 -4.31 2.30 16.83
CA ARG A 38 -3.78 2.45 18.19
C ARG A 38 -2.39 3.08 18.11
N VAL A 39 -2.19 4.18 18.83
CA VAL A 39 -0.94 4.94 18.88
C VAL A 39 -0.40 4.90 20.31
N PRO A 40 0.93 4.84 20.54
CA PRO A 40 1.49 4.89 21.88
C PRO A 40 1.10 6.17 22.62
N ASP A 41 0.62 6.02 23.86
CA ASP A 41 0.06 7.12 24.66
C ASP A 41 1.05 8.27 24.85
N ASP A 42 2.30 7.98 25.21
CA ASP A 42 3.33 9.00 25.42
C ASP A 42 3.69 9.73 24.12
N LEU A 43 3.73 9.03 22.98
CA LEU A 43 3.98 9.67 21.69
C LEU A 43 2.87 10.69 21.40
N LEU A 44 1.61 10.27 21.52
CA LEU A 44 0.47 11.13 21.26
C LEU A 44 0.44 12.31 22.25
N CYS A 45 0.60 12.04 23.54
CA CYS A 45 0.54 13.04 24.59
C CYS A 45 1.64 14.10 24.42
N GLN A 46 2.89 13.68 24.23
CA GLN A 46 4.02 14.60 24.08
C GLN A 46 3.91 15.44 22.80
N VAL A 47 3.52 14.84 21.68
CA VAL A 47 3.40 15.57 20.40
C VAL A 47 2.24 16.56 20.47
N VAL A 48 1.08 16.17 21.00
CA VAL A 48 -0.05 17.08 21.19
C VAL A 48 0.32 18.25 22.11
N GLN A 49 1.04 17.99 23.20
CA GLN A 49 1.46 19.04 24.13
C GLN A 49 2.46 20.02 23.51
N LEU A 50 3.37 19.54 22.66
CA LEU A 50 4.43 20.37 22.07
C LEU A 50 4.01 21.07 20.78
N GLN A 51 3.14 20.44 19.98
CA GLN A 51 2.88 20.84 18.59
C GLN A 51 1.38 20.95 18.25
N GLY A 52 0.49 20.51 19.14
CA GLY A 52 -0.95 20.54 18.92
C GLY A 52 -1.49 19.28 18.22
N THR A 53 -2.82 19.21 18.12
CA THR A 53 -3.53 18.02 17.62
C THR A 53 -3.40 17.83 16.12
N GLU A 54 -3.31 18.92 15.35
CA GLU A 54 -3.14 18.87 13.89
C GLU A 54 -1.79 18.26 13.52
N SER A 55 -0.70 18.75 14.11
CA SER A 55 0.63 18.17 13.90
C SER A 55 0.76 16.74 14.40
N ALA A 56 0.03 16.36 15.47
CA ALA A 56 -0.02 14.98 15.92
C ALA A 56 -0.71 14.06 14.89
N ASP A 57 -1.81 14.53 14.29
CA ASP A 57 -2.53 13.80 13.23
C ASP A 57 -1.66 13.67 11.98
N GLU A 58 -1.04 14.77 11.53
CA GLU A 58 -0.09 14.77 10.40
C GLU A 58 1.06 13.78 10.65
N LEU A 59 1.65 13.78 11.85
CA LEU A 59 2.73 12.87 12.21
C LEU A 59 2.27 11.40 12.10
N ILE A 60 1.08 11.07 12.60
CA ILE A 60 0.53 9.71 12.51
C ILE A 60 0.33 9.31 11.04
N HIS A 61 -0.21 10.20 10.22
CA HIS A 61 -0.35 9.98 8.78
C HIS A 61 1.01 9.76 8.11
N GLN A 62 2.04 10.54 8.47
CA GLN A 62 3.39 10.37 7.94
C GLN A 62 4.00 9.02 8.35
N ILE A 63 3.87 8.63 9.63
CA ILE A 63 4.33 7.32 10.11
C ILE A 63 3.65 6.20 9.32
N PHE A 64 2.33 6.31 9.10
CA PHE A 64 1.59 5.33 8.32
C PHE A 64 2.07 5.26 6.87
N ARG A 65 2.25 6.41 6.20
CA ARG A 65 2.78 6.47 4.82
C ARG A 65 4.15 5.82 4.71
N VAL A 66 5.07 6.14 5.62
CA VAL A 66 6.42 5.54 5.65
C VAL A 66 6.34 4.02 5.85
N GLY A 67 5.54 3.56 6.81
CA GLY A 67 5.35 2.14 7.06
C GLY A 67 4.76 1.42 5.84
N LEU A 68 3.77 2.04 5.18
CA LEU A 68 3.12 1.51 3.99
C LEU A 68 4.09 1.42 2.80
N THR A 69 4.95 2.41 2.60
CA THR A 69 6.01 2.36 1.58
C THR A 69 6.94 1.18 1.82
N ILE A 70 7.51 1.05 3.02
CA ILE A 70 8.45 -0.03 3.35
C ILE A 70 7.79 -1.40 3.20
N TRP A 71 6.54 -1.53 3.66
CA TRP A 71 5.80 -2.79 3.53
C TRP A 71 5.52 -3.14 2.06
N SER A 72 5.11 -2.17 1.25
CA SER A 72 4.83 -2.38 -0.17
C SER A 72 6.06 -2.81 -0.97
N GLU A 73 7.24 -2.26 -0.64
CA GLU A 73 8.51 -2.67 -1.23
C GLU A 73 8.86 -4.12 -0.89
N ARG A 74 8.69 -4.52 0.38
CA ARG A 74 8.90 -5.92 0.81
C ARG A 74 7.94 -6.85 0.10
N LEU A 75 6.65 -6.50 0.07
CA LEU A 75 5.62 -7.30 -0.62
C LEU A 75 5.97 -7.49 -2.11
N TYR A 76 6.41 -6.44 -2.78
CA TYR A 76 6.87 -6.51 -4.16
C TYR A 76 8.07 -7.46 -4.32
N GLN A 77 9.06 -7.37 -3.44
CA GLN A 77 10.24 -8.25 -3.49
C GLN A 77 9.86 -9.71 -3.21
N ASP A 78 8.98 -9.98 -2.25
CA ASP A 78 8.57 -11.34 -1.90
C ASP A 78 7.74 -12.00 -3.02
N VAL A 79 6.88 -11.22 -3.70
CA VAL A 79 5.94 -11.76 -4.70
C VAL A 79 6.54 -11.79 -6.11
N PHE A 80 7.28 -10.76 -6.49
CA PHE A 80 7.80 -10.60 -7.85
C PHE A 80 9.33 -10.66 -7.89
N GLY A 81 10.02 -10.14 -6.89
CA GLY A 81 11.49 -10.21 -6.72
C GLY A 81 12.31 -9.42 -7.76
N SER A 82 11.74 -9.07 -8.91
CA SER A 82 12.38 -8.23 -9.92
C SER A 82 11.35 -7.56 -10.83
N GLN A 83 11.77 -6.48 -11.46
CA GLN A 83 10.93 -5.75 -12.41
C GLN A 83 10.58 -6.62 -13.62
N ARG A 84 11.55 -7.42 -14.08
CA ARG A 84 11.33 -8.35 -15.20
C ARG A 84 10.20 -9.33 -14.90
N ASN A 85 10.18 -9.94 -13.72
CA ASN A 85 9.14 -10.89 -13.34
C ASN A 85 7.76 -10.23 -13.23
N LEU A 86 7.71 -8.97 -12.77
CA LEU A 86 6.49 -8.19 -12.75
C LEU A 86 5.97 -7.93 -14.18
N GLU A 87 6.83 -7.51 -15.09
CA GLU A 87 6.48 -7.25 -16.49
C GLU A 87 5.98 -8.53 -17.19
N GLU A 88 6.67 -9.65 -17.01
CA GLU A 88 6.25 -10.96 -17.51
C GLU A 88 4.88 -11.36 -16.97
N PHE A 89 4.60 -11.10 -15.68
CA PHE A 89 3.29 -11.38 -15.09
C PHE A 89 2.19 -10.44 -15.61
N ILE A 90 2.49 -9.16 -15.84
CA ILE A 90 1.54 -8.20 -16.41
C ILE A 90 1.13 -8.61 -17.83
N GLU A 91 2.07 -9.05 -18.66
CA GLU A 91 1.75 -9.55 -20.00
C GLU A 91 0.85 -10.79 -19.94
N LEU A 92 1.14 -11.73 -19.04
CA LEU A 92 0.27 -12.89 -18.83
C LEU A 92 -1.15 -12.51 -18.40
N VAL A 93 -1.31 -11.51 -17.52
CA VAL A 93 -2.63 -10.99 -17.14
C VAL A 93 -3.37 -10.38 -18.35
N LYS A 94 -2.67 -9.66 -19.23
CA LYS A 94 -3.26 -9.08 -20.45
C LYS A 94 -3.72 -10.16 -21.42
N GLU A 95 -2.91 -11.21 -21.63
CA GLU A 95 -3.26 -12.35 -22.49
C GLU A 95 -4.54 -13.04 -21.99
N ARG A 96 -4.57 -13.42 -20.70
CA ARG A 96 -5.77 -14.03 -20.09
C ARG A 96 -7.01 -13.14 -20.19
N THR A 97 -6.86 -11.83 -20.04
CA THR A 97 -7.99 -10.90 -20.16
C THR A 97 -8.51 -10.84 -21.59
N ARG A 98 -7.63 -10.86 -22.60
CA ARG A 98 -8.01 -10.88 -24.02
C ARG A 98 -8.67 -12.19 -24.45
N GLU A 99 -8.27 -13.32 -23.88
CA GLU A 99 -8.89 -14.62 -24.17
C GLU A 99 -10.31 -14.78 -23.61
N ILE A 100 -10.64 -13.97 -22.59
CA ILE A 100 -11.95 -13.96 -21.92
C ILE A 100 -12.87 -12.82 -22.43
N SER A 101 -12.35 -11.94 -23.30
CA SER A 101 -13.07 -10.79 -23.91
C SER A 101 -13.64 -11.13 -25.29
#